data_AF-A0A3Q9MSH2-F1
#
_entry.id   AF-A0A3Q9MSH2-F1
#
_cell.length_a   1.000
_cell.length_b   1.000
_cell.length_c   1.000
_cell.angle_alpha   90.00
_cell.angle_beta   90.00
_cell.angle_gamma   90.00
#
_symmetry.space_group_name_H-M   'P 1'
#
loop_
_entity.id
_entity.type
_entity.pdbx_description
1 polymer ?
#
loop_
_entity_poly.entity_id
_entity_poly.type
_entity_poly.pdbx_seq_one_letter_code
_entity_poly.pdbx_strand_id
1 'polypeptide(L)' 'MSHIPTNDMFKDLCILLRIHRDKDYLIELFQRKGWDVSRAKIHAWSKRAGQHNRDYRPMPEQALRDFIDVLKEEKLLED' A
#
# COMPACT_ATOMS: atom_id res chain seq x y z
N MET A 1 12.37 7.12 -17.76
CA MET A 1 11.96 6.15 -16.73
C MET A 1 10.52 6.48 -16.35
N SER A 2 9.59 5.53 -16.51
CA SER A 2 8.19 5.73 -16.10
C SER A 2 8.13 5.80 -14.58
N HIS A 3 7.67 6.92 -14.02
CA HIS A 3 7.54 7.08 -12.56
C HIS A 3 6.22 6.44 -12.11
N ILE A 4 6.30 5.29 -11.46
CA ILE A 4 5.11 4.62 -10.92
C ILE A 4 4.53 5.49 -9.78
N PRO A 5 3.24 5.88 -9.81
CA PRO A 5 2.61 6.65 -8.74
C PRO A 5 2.24 5.69 -7.59
N THR A 6 3.24 5.26 -6.82
CA THR A 6 3.13 4.12 -5.88
C THR A 6 2.02 4.29 -4.84
N ASN A 7 1.90 5.47 -4.23
CA ASN A 7 0.84 5.77 -3.27
C ASN A 7 -0.56 5.71 -3.88
N ASP A 8 -0.73 6.23 -5.09
CA ASP A 8 -2.02 6.23 -5.79
C ASP A 8 -2.45 4.79 -6.10
N MET A 9 -1.52 3.98 -6.60
CA MET A 9 -1.76 2.55 -6.83
C MET A 9 -2.11 1.81 -5.54
N PHE A 10 -1.33 1.99 -4.47
CA PHE A 10 -1.61 1.37 -3.18
C PHE A 10 -3.00 1.72 -2.67
N LYS A 11 -3.36 3.01 -2.70
CA LYS A 11 -4.67 3.49 -2.27
C LYS A 11 -5.79 2.86 -3.10
N ASP A 12 -5.64 2.86 -4.42
CA ASP A 12 -6.68 2.39 -5.33
C ASP A 12 -6.85 0.87 -5.21
N LEU A 13 -5.77 0.09 -5.07
CA LEU A 13 -5.82 -1.34 -4.75
C LEU A 13 -6.57 -1.62 -3.43
N CYS A 14 -6.23 -0.88 -2.37
CA CYS A 14 -6.91 -1.04 -1.08
C CYS A 14 -8.42 -0.73 -1.16
N ILE A 15 -8.83 0.22 -1.99
CA ILE A 15 -10.23 0.57 -2.21
C ILE A 15 -10.93 -0.53 -3.01
N LEU A 16 -10.33 -0.97 -4.12
CA LEU A 16 -10.90 -2.00 -5.01
C LEU A 16 -11.12 -3.32 -4.26
N LEU A 17 -10.14 -3.75 -3.47
CA LEU A 17 -10.22 -4.95 -2.63
C LEU A 17 -11.04 -4.75 -1.34
N ARG A 18 -11.54 -3.53 -1.09
CA ARG A 18 -12.32 -3.14 0.09
C ARG A 18 -11.60 -3.31 1.45
N ILE A 19 -10.27 -3.43 1.44
CA ILE A 19 -9.44 -3.57 2.65
C ILE A 19 -8.94 -2.23 3.22
N HIS A 20 -9.24 -1.10 2.56
CA HIS A 20 -8.74 0.24 2.94
C HIS A 20 -9.03 0.69 4.39
N ARG A 21 -10.04 0.13 5.06
CA ARG A 21 -10.41 0.49 6.45
C ARG A 21 -9.67 -0.31 7.50
N ASP A 22 -9.24 -1.52 7.16
CA ASP A 22 -8.61 -2.42 8.10
C ASP A 22 -7.09 -2.17 8.13
N LYS A 23 -6.66 -1.30 9.04
CA LYS A 23 -5.26 -0.92 9.14
C LYS A 23 -4.40 -2.01 9.77
N ASP A 24 -4.99 -2.88 10.58
CA ASP A 24 -4.25 -3.98 11.20
C ASP A 24 -4.01 -5.08 10.17
N TYR A 25 -5.03 -5.44 9.39
CA TYR A 25 -4.86 -6.39 8.28
C TYR A 25 -3.82 -5.90 7.26
N LEU A 26 -3.84 -4.62 6.90
CA LEU A 26 -2.81 -4.06 6.01
C LEU A 26 -1.40 -4.19 6.60
N ILE A 27 -1.23 -3.98 7.90
CA ILE A 27 0.06 -4.15 8.58
C ILE A 27 0.49 -5.62 8.53
N GLU A 28 -0.42 -6.56 8.80
CA GLU A 28 -0.15 -8.00 8.73
C GLU A 28 0.33 -8.42 7.33
N LEU A 29 -0.30 -7.90 6.26
CA LEU A 29 0.12 -8.17 4.89
C LEU A 29 1.57 -7.72 4.63
N PHE A 30 1.95 -6.52 5.10
CA PHE A 30 3.32 -6.03 4.98
C PHE A 30 4.32 -6.85 5.81
N GLN A 31 3.94 -7.24 7.02
CA GLN A 31 4.79 -8.04 7.91
C GLN A 31 5.14 -9.41 7.32
N ARG A 32 4.23 -10.04 6.55
CA ARG A 32 4.50 -11.30 5.84
C ARG A 32 5.63 -11.20 4.82
N LYS A 33 5.90 -9.99 4.31
CA LYS A 33 7.00 -9.68 3.41
C LYS A 33 8.19 -9.05 4.13
N GLY A 34 8.22 -9.10 5.46
CA GLY A 34 9.33 -8.59 6.29
C GLY A 34 9.33 -7.07 6.48
N TRP A 35 8.25 -6.38 6.13
CA TRP A 35 8.16 -4.93 6.31
C TRP A 35 7.64 -4.56 7.70
N ASP A 36 8.40 -3.72 8.42
CA ASP A 36 7.91 -3.04 9.62
C ASP A 36 7.16 -1.75 9.23
N VAL A 37 5.84 -1.80 9.38
CA VAL A 37 4.91 -0.76 8.96
C VAL A 37 3.96 -0.43 10.11
N SER A 38 3.88 0.84 10.47
CA SER A 38 2.93 1.34 11.47
C SER A 38 1.63 1.83 10.82
N ARG A 39 0.56 1.98 11.61
CA ARG A 39 -0.70 2.60 11.18
C ARG A 39 -0.49 4.00 10.58
N ALA A 40 0.43 4.78 11.15
CA ALA A 40 0.77 6.12 10.64
C ALA A 40 1.41 6.04 9.25
N LYS A 41 2.28 5.04 9.02
CA LYS A 41 2.92 4.80 7.71
C LYS A 41 1.88 4.38 6.66
N ILE A 42 0.97 3.46 7.00
CA ILE A 42 -0.17 3.11 6.12
C ILE A 42 -1.03 4.34 5.81
N HIS A 43 -1.31 5.17 6.81
CA HIS A 43 -2.08 6.40 6.64
C HIS A 43 -1.40 7.36 5.66
N ALA A 44 -0.09 7.55 5.79
CA ALA A 44 0.72 8.37 4.90
C ALA A 44 0.75 7.80 3.47
N TRP A 45 0.91 6.48 3.32
CA TRP A 45 0.87 5.80 2.02
C TRP A 45 -0.51 5.84 1.35
N SER A 46 -1.58 5.95 2.14
CA SER A 46 -2.95 6.12 1.62
C SER A 46 -3.25 7.53 1.08
N LYS A 47 -2.30 8.47 1.12
CA LYS A 47 -2.44 9.84 0.57
C LYS A 47 -1.96 9.88 -0.88
N ARG A 48 -2.74 10.52 -1.76
CA ARG A 48 -2.41 10.69 -3.18
C ARG A 48 -1.25 11.66 -3.37
N ALA A 49 -0.45 11.46 -4.43
CA ALA A 49 0.57 12.42 -4.81
C ALA A 49 -0.07 13.76 -5.26
N GLY A 50 0.63 14.88 -5.06
CA GLY A 50 0.21 16.20 -5.52
C GLY A 50 -0.85 16.92 -4.66
N GLN A 51 -1.47 16.25 -3.68
CA GLN A 51 -2.24 16.94 -2.66
C GLN A 51 -1.26 17.58 -1.66
N HIS A 52 -1.43 18.87 -1.35
CA HIS A 52 -0.66 19.56 -0.29
C HIS A 52 -1.01 18.95 1.07
N ASN A 53 -0.39 17.82 1.38
CA ASN A 53 -0.66 17.03 2.57
C ASN A 53 0.63 16.85 3.36
N ARG A 54 0.68 17.42 4.57
CA ARG A 54 1.84 17.36 5.45
C ARG A 54 2.21 15.93 5.86
N ASP A 55 1.23 15.04 5.84
CA ASP A 55 1.36 13.63 6.21
C ASP A 55 1.68 12.75 4.98
N TYR A 56 1.82 13.33 3.79
CA TYR A 56 2.25 12.57 2.62
C TYR A 56 3.68 12.05 2.85
N ARG A 57 3.85 10.74 2.64
CA ARG A 57 5.16 10.10 2.53
C ARG A 57 5.14 9.21 1.30
N PRO A 58 6.17 9.27 0.44
CA PRO A 58 6.24 8.40 -0.72
C PRO A 58 6.36 6.96 -0.27
N MET A 59 5.56 6.09 -0.88
CA MET A 59 5.68 4.65 -0.74
C MET A 59 6.86 4.17 -1.59
N PRO A 60 7.82 3.42 -1.02
CA PRO A 60 8.88 2.78 -1.79
C PRO A 60 8.29 1.85 -2.85
N GLU A 61 8.86 1.82 -4.06
CA GLU A 61 8.39 0.94 -5.13
C GLU A 61 8.42 -0.54 -4.73
N GLN A 62 9.48 -0.96 -4.02
CA GLN A 62 9.59 -2.34 -3.52
C GLN A 62 8.45 -2.69 -2.55
N ALA A 63 8.05 -1.75 -1.68
CA ALA A 63 6.93 -1.99 -0.77
C ALA A 63 5.62 -2.20 -1.53
N LEU A 64 5.39 -1.47 -2.63
CA LEU A 64 4.22 -1.70 -3.49
C LEU A 64 4.29 -3.07 -4.18
N ARG A 65 5.46 -3.46 -4.70
CA ARG A 65 5.66 -4.75 -5.37
C ARG A 65 5.39 -5.91 -4.41
N ASP A 66 5.96 -5.86 -3.21
CA ASP A 66 5.75 -6.89 -2.19
C ASP A 66 4.30 -6.93 -1.69
N PHE A 67 3.64 -5.77 -1.62
CA PHE A 67 2.22 -5.69 -1.32
C PHE A 67 1.36 -6.37 -2.39
N ILE A 68 1.65 -6.16 -3.68
CA ILE A 68 0.93 -6.84 -4.76
C ILE A 68 1.18 -8.36 -4.70
N ASP A 69 2.41 -8.76 -4.41
CA ASP A 69 2.79 -10.17 -4.29
C ASP A 69 2.04 -10.88 -3.15
N VAL A 70 1.94 -10.27 -1.96
CA VAL A 70 1.16 -10.87 -0.86
C VAL A 70 -0.35 -10.91 -1.15
N LEU A 71 -0.88 -9.96 -1.93
CA LEU A 71 -2.27 -10.00 -2.38
C LEU A 71 -2.54 -11.15 -3.38
N LYS A 72 -1.56 -11.49 -4.24
CA LYS A 72 -1.61 -12.68 -5.10
C LYS A 72 -1.60 -13.97 -4.29
N GLU A 73 -0.74 -14.04 -3.25
CA GLU A 73 -0.69 -15.20 -2.34
C GLU A 73 -2.01 -15.43 -1.58
N GLU A 74 -2.68 -14.34 -1.18
CA GLU A 74 -4.02 -14.38 -0.57
C GLU A 74 -5.14 -14.73 -1.56
N LYS A 75 -4.83 -14.90 -2.86
CA LYS A 75 -5.80 -15.09 -3.96
C LYS A 75 -6.81 -13.95 -4.07
N LEU A 76 -6.42 -12.74 -3.66
CA LEU A 76 -7.19 -11.52 -3.83
C LEU A 76 -7.00 -10.91 -5.23
N LEU A 77 -5.97 -11.35 -5.96
CA LEU A 77 -5.70 -11.01 -7.34
C LEU A 77 -5.51 -12.31 -8.13
N GLU A 78 -6.09 -12.39 -9.33
CA GLU A 78 -5.81 -13.45 -10.29
C GLU A 78 -4.46 -13.17 -10.99
N ASP A 79 -3.83 -14.22 -11.55
CA ASP A 79 -2.47 -14.15 -12.07
C ASP A 79 -2.29 -13.27 -13.31
#